data_AF-A0A923HCY2-F1
#
_entry.id   AF-A0A923HCY2-F1
#
_cell.length_a   1.000
_cell.length_b   1.000
_cell.length_c   1.000
_cell.angle_alpha   90.00
_cell.angle_beta   90.00
_cell.angle_gamma   90.00
#
_symmetry.space_group_name_H-M   'P 1'
#
loop_
_entity.id
_entity.type
_entity.pdbx_description
1 polymer ?
#
loop_
_entity_poly.entity_id
_entity_poly.type
_entity_poly.pdbx_seq_one_letter_code
_entity_poly.pdbx_strand_id
1 'polypeptide(L)'
;MKFFLVPYFFAIATCALNAKEWNSLSVYQSTTGKTELSVSDWLRKDRVRNTAIWQNANHFNLIHNLSNEYQTMAQRRDFYAWLYRELDKKGHDLAWVAMAYFISKKMQLMEVLPFSIFIRKTIKQHARHGSEGVFDEAFGELRKLFVSEIIYKGEQAFQKDKEILRKEQFIWIDDIYKTMDDKSLKTLSHIAKGKGLYGLMVPKSIRFHDRLSDAQSRYNYAVETLRPYCFERYKI
;
A
#
# COMPACT_ATOMS: atom_id res chain seq x y z
N MET A 1 -30.10 -7.17 56.53
CA MET A 1 -30.24 -6.58 55.18
C MET A 1 -29.14 -7.15 54.29
N LYS A 2 -29.48 -8.01 53.32
CA LYS A 2 -28.50 -8.56 52.36
C LYS A 2 -28.48 -7.65 51.13
N PHE A 3 -27.39 -6.93 50.93
CA PHE A 3 -27.14 -6.15 49.72
C PHE A 3 -26.79 -7.11 48.58
N PHE A 4 -27.65 -7.19 47.56
CA PHE A 4 -27.31 -7.82 46.29
C PHE A 4 -26.52 -6.81 45.46
N LEU A 5 -25.23 -7.06 45.27
CA LEU A 5 -24.42 -6.39 44.26
C LEU A 5 -24.73 -7.02 42.90
N VAL A 6 -25.42 -6.28 42.04
CA VAL A 6 -25.58 -6.63 40.63
C VAL A 6 -24.37 -6.09 39.86
N PRO A 7 -23.54 -6.95 39.22
CA PRO A 7 -22.46 -6.45 38.40
C PRO A 7 -23.03 -5.94 37.07
N TYR A 8 -22.89 -4.64 36.83
CA TYR A 8 -23.21 -4.01 35.56
C TYR A 8 -22.09 -4.35 34.56
N PHE A 9 -22.34 -5.33 33.69
CA PHE A 9 -21.45 -5.63 32.57
C PHE A 9 -21.60 -4.52 31.52
N PHE A 10 -20.74 -3.50 31.58
CA PHE A 10 -20.57 -2.57 30.48
C PHE A 10 -19.86 -3.30 29.34
N ALA A 11 -20.64 -3.86 28.40
CA ALA A 11 -20.12 -4.27 27.11
C ALA A 11 -19.80 -2.98 26.33
N ILE A 12 -18.56 -2.51 26.44
CA ILE A 12 -18.02 -1.53 25.49
C ILE A 12 -17.95 -2.28 24.16
N ALA A 13 -18.97 -2.09 23.32
CA ALA A 13 -18.90 -2.44 21.92
C ALA A 13 -17.78 -1.59 21.34
N THR A 14 -16.57 -2.15 21.27
CA THR A 14 -15.53 -1.62 20.42
C THR A 14 -16.12 -1.64 19.02
N CYS A 15 -16.45 -0.45 18.49
CA CYS A 15 -16.74 -0.31 17.07
C CYS A 15 -15.51 -0.83 16.34
N ALA A 16 -15.58 -2.09 15.90
CA ALA A 16 -14.58 -2.64 15.02
C ALA A 16 -14.40 -1.63 13.89
N LEU A 17 -13.15 -1.24 13.65
CA LEU A 17 -12.72 -0.51 12.46
C LEU A 17 -13.27 -1.26 11.25
N ASN A 18 -14.46 -0.85 10.79
CA ASN A 18 -15.13 -1.50 9.69
C ASN A 18 -14.38 -1.07 8.44
N ALA A 19 -13.61 -2.00 7.87
CA ALA A 19 -13.08 -1.83 6.53
C ALA A 19 -14.21 -1.38 5.60
N LYS A 20 -13.96 -0.37 4.76
CA LYS A 20 -14.94 0.11 3.76
C LYS A 20 -15.14 -0.85 2.60
N GLU A 21 -14.38 -1.94 2.58
CA GLU A 21 -14.63 -3.09 1.72
C GLU A 21 -15.60 -4.07 2.38
N TRP A 22 -16.73 -4.27 1.74
CA TRP A 22 -17.76 -5.21 2.17
C TRP A 22 -17.76 -6.47 1.30
N ASN A 23 -17.98 -7.63 1.92
CA ASN A 23 -18.06 -8.89 1.16
C ASN A 23 -19.26 -8.91 0.21
N SER A 24 -20.39 -8.34 0.64
CA SER A 24 -21.62 -8.23 -0.15
C SER A 24 -22.50 -7.07 0.34
N LEU A 25 -23.46 -6.67 -0.49
CA LEU A 25 -24.45 -5.64 -0.11
C LEU A 25 -25.33 -6.09 1.06
N SER A 26 -25.65 -7.38 1.16
CA SER A 26 -26.42 -7.92 2.28
C SER A 26 -25.68 -7.76 3.61
N VAL A 27 -24.36 -8.02 3.63
CA VAL A 27 -23.54 -7.79 4.84
C VAL A 27 -23.57 -6.31 5.21
N TYR A 28 -23.33 -5.42 4.24
CA TYR A 28 -23.40 -3.96 4.44
C TYR A 28 -24.74 -3.52 5.04
N GLN A 29 -25.85 -3.95 4.43
CA GLN A 29 -27.21 -3.61 4.87
C GLN A 29 -27.47 -4.10 6.29
N SER A 30 -27.11 -5.33 6.61
CA SER A 30 -27.30 -5.90 7.95
C SER A 30 -26.46 -5.21 9.03
N THR A 31 -25.27 -4.72 8.67
CA THR A 31 -24.36 -4.05 9.62
C THR A 31 -24.68 -2.57 9.80
N THR A 32 -25.10 -1.88 8.74
CA THR A 32 -25.25 -0.41 8.76
C THR A 32 -26.69 0.07 8.77
N GLY A 33 -27.66 -0.80 8.45
CA GLY A 33 -29.06 -0.43 8.24
C GLY A 33 -29.33 0.35 6.95
N LYS A 34 -28.30 0.67 6.15
CA LYS A 34 -28.45 1.42 4.89
C LYS A 34 -28.69 0.48 3.73
N THR A 35 -29.63 0.83 2.84
CA THR A 35 -29.98 0.04 1.66
C THR A 35 -28.92 0.14 0.55
N GLU A 36 -28.19 1.24 0.50
CA GLU A 36 -27.19 1.55 -0.53
C GLU A 36 -25.83 1.89 0.10
N LEU A 37 -24.76 1.55 -0.60
CA LEU A 37 -23.39 1.85 -0.18
C LEU A 37 -23.19 3.36 -0.06
N SER A 38 -22.45 3.79 0.96
CA SER A 38 -22.00 5.17 1.01
C SER A 38 -20.91 5.42 -0.03
N VAL A 39 -20.66 6.70 -0.33
CA VAL A 39 -19.69 7.12 -1.35
C VAL A 39 -18.25 6.66 -1.09
N SER A 40 -17.90 6.32 0.16
CA SER A 40 -16.58 5.79 0.53
C SER A 40 -16.54 4.27 0.67
N ASP A 41 -17.69 3.59 0.60
CA ASP A 41 -17.80 2.14 0.71
C ASP A 41 -17.76 1.46 -0.68
N TRP A 42 -17.26 0.24 -0.73
CA TRP A 42 -17.29 -0.59 -1.94
C TRP A 42 -17.46 -2.07 -1.59
N LEU A 43 -17.93 -2.89 -2.53
CA LEU A 43 -17.90 -4.34 -2.38
C LEU A 43 -16.57 -4.90 -2.88
N ARG A 44 -16.13 -6.03 -2.32
CA ARG A 44 -14.92 -6.74 -2.81
C ARG A 44 -14.96 -6.98 -4.32
N LYS A 45 -16.13 -7.30 -4.87
CA LYS A 45 -16.31 -7.47 -6.33
C LYS A 45 -16.07 -6.19 -7.12
N ASP A 46 -16.36 -5.03 -6.53
CA ASP A 46 -16.22 -3.72 -7.18
C ASP A 46 -14.74 -3.38 -7.35
N ARG A 47 -13.92 -3.64 -6.33
CA ARG A 47 -12.46 -3.50 -6.41
C ARG A 47 -11.86 -4.48 -7.42
N VAL A 48 -12.19 -5.77 -7.31
CA VAL A 48 -11.63 -6.81 -8.19
C VAL A 48 -11.96 -6.56 -9.66
N ARG A 49 -13.15 -6.02 -9.96
CA ARG A 49 -13.58 -5.67 -11.31
C ARG A 49 -13.30 -4.21 -11.70
N ASN A 50 -12.68 -3.43 -10.82
CA ASN A 50 -12.40 -2.00 -11.02
C ASN A 50 -13.63 -1.19 -11.49
N THR A 51 -14.78 -1.40 -10.88
CA THR A 51 -16.04 -0.74 -11.27
C THR A 51 -16.08 0.75 -10.90
N ALA A 52 -17.07 1.49 -11.40
CA ALA A 52 -17.28 2.89 -11.04
C ALA A 52 -17.45 3.11 -9.53
N ILE A 53 -18.07 2.17 -8.79
CA ILE A 53 -18.21 2.26 -7.33
C ILE A 53 -16.84 2.33 -6.65
N TRP A 54 -15.93 1.43 -7.03
CA TRP A 54 -14.56 1.42 -6.54
C TRP A 54 -13.78 2.69 -6.91
N GLN A 55 -13.92 3.14 -8.15
CA GLN A 55 -13.24 4.36 -8.61
C GLN A 55 -13.73 5.61 -7.88
N ASN A 56 -15.05 5.72 -7.66
CA ASN A 56 -15.67 6.82 -6.93
C ASN A 56 -15.27 6.81 -5.45
N ALA A 57 -15.25 5.63 -4.82
CA ALA A 57 -14.76 5.48 -3.45
C ALA A 57 -13.29 5.89 -3.33
N ASN A 58 -12.44 5.47 -4.27
CA ASN A 58 -11.03 5.89 -4.27
C ASN A 58 -10.87 7.40 -4.41
N HIS A 59 -11.61 8.02 -5.34
CA HIS A 59 -11.60 9.47 -5.52
C HIS A 59 -12.05 10.16 -4.24
N PHE A 60 -13.18 9.75 -3.66
CA PHE A 60 -13.71 10.34 -2.44
C PHE A 60 -12.69 10.23 -1.30
N ASN A 61 -12.16 9.03 -1.07
CA ASN A 61 -11.20 8.76 0.00
C ASN A 61 -9.92 9.58 -0.18
N LEU A 62 -9.40 9.69 -1.41
CA LEU A 62 -8.20 10.48 -1.71
C LEU A 62 -8.42 11.97 -1.43
N ILE A 63 -9.53 12.55 -1.89
CA ILE A 63 -9.84 13.97 -1.67
C ILE A 63 -10.01 14.30 -0.18
N HIS A 64 -10.56 13.36 0.60
CA HIS A 64 -10.78 13.52 2.04
C HIS A 64 -9.64 12.99 2.91
N ASN A 65 -8.52 12.57 2.30
CA ASN A 65 -7.34 12.06 3.00
C ASN A 65 -7.62 10.86 3.93
N LEU A 66 -8.47 9.93 3.49
CA LEU A 66 -8.92 8.75 4.25
C LEU A 66 -8.08 7.51 3.89
N SER A 67 -6.79 7.51 4.25
CA SER A 67 -5.87 6.39 3.96
C SER A 67 -6.22 5.13 4.76
N ASN A 68 -6.81 5.31 5.95
CA ASN A 68 -7.22 4.25 6.85
C ASN A 68 -8.37 3.38 6.30
N GLU A 69 -8.98 3.72 5.17
CA GLU A 69 -10.02 2.87 4.58
C GLU A 69 -9.45 1.64 3.84
N TYR A 70 -8.14 1.65 3.56
CA TYR A 70 -7.42 0.57 2.86
C TYR A 70 -6.64 -0.31 3.84
N GLN A 71 -7.31 -1.34 4.34
CA GLN A 71 -6.82 -2.21 5.42
C GLN A 71 -5.88 -3.33 4.94
N THR A 72 -5.95 -3.73 3.66
CA THR A 72 -5.15 -4.85 3.14
C THR A 72 -4.15 -4.41 2.08
N MET A 73 -3.04 -5.15 1.94
CA MET A 73 -2.08 -4.94 0.84
C MET A 73 -2.76 -4.99 -0.53
N ALA A 74 -3.76 -5.87 -0.70
CA ALA A 74 -4.51 -5.98 -1.95
C ALA A 74 -5.29 -4.70 -2.28
N GLN A 75 -5.93 -4.09 -1.27
CA GLN A 75 -6.64 -2.82 -1.43
C GLN A 75 -5.67 -1.68 -1.76
N ARG A 76 -4.56 -1.55 -1.04
CA ARG A 76 -3.52 -0.53 -1.30
C ARG A 76 -2.89 -0.69 -2.69
N ARG A 77 -2.58 -1.93 -3.09
CA ARG A 77 -2.11 -2.27 -4.44
C ARG A 77 -3.11 -1.80 -5.51
N ASP A 78 -4.38 -2.15 -5.35
CA ASP A 78 -5.40 -1.80 -6.34
C ASP A 78 -5.70 -0.31 -6.37
N PHE A 79 -5.54 0.39 -5.23
CA PHE A 79 -5.57 1.84 -5.17
C PHE A 79 -4.43 2.46 -5.98
N TYR A 80 -3.19 2.00 -5.81
CA TYR A 80 -2.07 2.50 -6.62
C TYR A 80 -2.27 2.23 -8.12
N ALA A 81 -2.84 1.08 -8.48
CA ALA A 81 -3.18 0.79 -9.88
C ALA A 81 -4.23 1.75 -10.44
N TRP A 82 -5.26 2.07 -9.64
CA TRP A 82 -6.26 3.07 -10.02
C TRP A 82 -5.64 4.46 -10.15
N LEU A 83 -4.91 4.92 -9.13
CA LEU A 83 -4.34 6.26 -9.09
C LEU A 83 -3.34 6.48 -10.23
N TYR A 84 -2.49 5.49 -10.52
CA TYR A 84 -1.56 5.57 -11.64
C TYR A 84 -2.29 5.86 -12.96
N ARG A 85 -3.39 5.14 -13.24
CA ARG A 85 -4.20 5.37 -14.45
C ARG A 85 -4.86 6.76 -14.46
N GLU A 86 -5.31 7.26 -13.31
CA GLU A 86 -5.92 8.60 -13.25
C GLU A 86 -4.88 9.70 -13.47
N LEU A 87 -3.66 9.55 -12.93
CA LEU A 87 -2.57 10.50 -13.18
C LEU A 87 -2.07 10.41 -14.63
N ASP A 88 -1.99 9.22 -15.19
CA ASP A 88 -1.63 9.00 -16.59
C ASP A 88 -2.64 9.64 -17.56
N LYS A 89 -3.95 9.48 -17.30
CA LYS A 89 -5.01 10.18 -18.05
C LYS A 89 -4.90 11.70 -18.00
N LYS A 90 -4.40 12.25 -16.87
CA LYS A 90 -4.10 13.69 -16.74
C LYS A 90 -2.81 14.10 -17.45
N GLY A 91 -2.01 13.14 -17.91
CA GLY A 91 -0.76 13.35 -18.64
C GLY A 91 0.48 13.43 -17.76
N HIS A 92 0.46 12.91 -16.53
CA HIS A 92 1.64 12.89 -15.66
C HIS A 92 2.62 11.77 -16.04
N ASP A 93 3.93 12.07 -16.00
CA ASP A 93 5.01 11.09 -16.17
C ASP A 93 5.58 10.60 -14.83
N LEU A 94 4.73 10.41 -13.81
CA LEU A 94 5.16 10.07 -12.45
C LEU A 94 5.36 8.55 -12.29
N ALA A 95 6.61 8.14 -12.05
CA ALA A 95 6.95 6.73 -11.92
C ALA A 95 6.69 6.19 -10.50
N TRP A 96 6.68 7.04 -9.47
CA TRP A 96 6.58 6.60 -8.08
C TRP A 96 5.31 5.77 -7.82
N VAL A 97 4.15 6.17 -8.36
CA VAL A 97 2.89 5.43 -8.17
C VAL A 97 2.95 4.05 -8.85
N ALA A 98 3.58 3.95 -10.02
CA ALA A 98 3.82 2.68 -10.69
C ALA A 98 4.81 1.78 -9.91
N MET A 99 5.81 2.37 -9.27
CA MET A 99 6.72 1.65 -8.36
C MET A 99 5.97 1.13 -7.13
N ALA A 100 5.13 1.96 -6.50
CA ALA A 100 4.34 1.57 -5.33
C ALA A 100 3.34 0.46 -5.66
N TYR A 101 2.69 0.52 -6.83
CA TYR A 101 1.87 -0.58 -7.36
C TYR A 101 2.69 -1.86 -7.54
N PHE A 102 3.87 -1.76 -8.18
CA PHE A 102 4.75 -2.91 -8.42
C PHE A 102 5.20 -3.57 -7.12
N ILE A 103 5.74 -2.79 -6.19
CA ILE A 103 6.20 -3.28 -4.87
C ILE A 103 5.03 -3.93 -4.14
N SER A 104 3.87 -3.27 -4.07
CA SER A 104 2.68 -3.80 -3.40
C SER A 104 2.22 -5.13 -4.01
N LYS A 105 2.27 -5.26 -5.33
CA LYS A 105 2.00 -6.52 -6.05
C LYS A 105 3.00 -7.62 -5.67
N LYS A 106 4.28 -7.29 -5.48
CA LYS A 106 5.31 -8.24 -5.05
C LYS A 106 5.19 -8.62 -3.58
N MET A 107 4.90 -7.66 -2.70
CA MET A 107 4.67 -7.91 -1.27
C MET A 107 3.47 -8.82 -1.05
N GLN A 108 2.38 -8.62 -1.79
CA GLN A 108 1.21 -9.49 -1.69
C GLN A 108 1.51 -10.97 -2.05
N LEU A 109 2.53 -11.25 -2.87
CA LEU A 109 2.93 -12.64 -3.12
C LEU A 109 3.28 -13.36 -1.81
N MET A 110 3.76 -12.65 -0.79
CA MET A 110 4.04 -13.22 0.54
C MET A 110 2.78 -13.71 1.26
N GLU A 111 1.59 -13.26 0.85
CA GLU A 111 0.31 -13.59 1.48
C GLU A 111 -0.46 -14.69 0.75
N VAL A 112 -0.11 -15.00 -0.50
CA VAL A 112 -0.83 -15.97 -1.34
C VAL A 112 -0.05 -17.25 -1.56
N LEU A 113 -0.76 -18.35 -1.79
CA LEU A 113 -0.15 -19.65 -2.10
C LEU A 113 0.52 -19.64 -3.49
N PRO A 114 1.59 -20.43 -3.71
CA PRO A 114 2.28 -21.27 -2.71
C PRO A 114 3.34 -20.50 -1.89
N PHE A 115 3.70 -19.27 -2.30
CA PHE A 115 4.76 -18.48 -1.70
C PHE A 115 4.57 -18.25 -0.20
N SER A 116 3.33 -18.05 0.24
CA SER A 116 3.00 -17.78 1.64
C SER A 116 3.40 -18.92 2.59
N ILE A 117 3.56 -20.16 2.12
CA ILE A 117 4.02 -21.29 2.93
C ILE A 117 5.49 -21.11 3.35
N PHE A 118 6.31 -20.53 2.47
CA PHE A 118 7.76 -20.39 2.66
C PHE A 118 8.16 -19.10 3.37
N ILE A 119 7.20 -18.22 3.69
CA ILE A 119 7.44 -16.94 4.35
C ILE A 119 6.94 -16.99 5.80
N ARG A 120 7.82 -16.67 6.74
CA ARG A 120 7.51 -16.63 8.17
C ARG A 120 6.48 -15.54 8.48
N LYS A 121 5.64 -15.76 9.50
CA LYS A 121 4.61 -14.80 9.92
C LYS A 121 5.19 -13.41 10.27
N THR A 122 6.33 -13.36 10.95
CA THR A 122 7.00 -12.10 11.31
C THR A 122 7.39 -11.28 10.08
N ILE A 123 7.91 -11.92 9.03
CA ILE A 123 8.25 -11.25 7.77
C ILE A 123 7.00 -10.67 7.09
N LYS A 124 5.89 -11.40 7.11
CA LYS A 124 4.61 -10.89 6.59
C LYS A 124 4.12 -9.69 7.40
N GLN A 125 4.27 -9.72 8.72
CA GLN A 125 3.91 -8.59 9.58
C GLN A 125 4.76 -7.35 9.27
N HIS A 126 6.09 -7.49 9.15
CA HIS A 126 6.95 -6.38 8.75
C HIS A 126 6.58 -5.84 7.36
N ALA A 127 6.30 -6.71 6.39
CA ALA A 127 5.86 -6.27 5.06
C ALA A 127 4.51 -5.51 5.12
N ARG A 128 3.56 -5.96 5.94
CA ARG A 128 2.27 -5.27 6.15
C ARG A 128 2.48 -3.90 6.76
N HIS A 129 3.26 -3.83 7.83
CA HIS A 129 3.53 -2.60 8.54
C HIS A 129 4.27 -1.58 7.66
N GLY A 130 5.28 -2.02 6.91
CA GLY A 130 5.97 -1.16 5.95
C GLY A 130 5.06 -0.69 4.81
N SER A 131 4.22 -1.58 4.26
CA SER A 131 3.25 -1.22 3.22
C SER A 131 2.20 -0.23 3.70
N GLU A 132 1.73 -0.39 4.95
CA GLU A 132 0.80 0.52 5.62
C GLU A 132 1.43 1.89 5.87
N GLY A 133 2.59 1.92 6.54
CA GLY A 133 3.28 3.16 6.87
C GLY A 133 3.60 4.02 5.65
N VAL A 134 4.13 3.42 4.57
CA VAL A 134 4.36 4.15 3.31
C VAL A 134 3.05 4.66 2.72
N PHE A 135 1.99 3.84 2.73
CA PHE A 135 0.72 4.21 2.13
C PHE A 135 0.08 5.39 2.86
N ASP A 136 0.03 5.35 4.18
CA ASP A 136 -0.56 6.39 5.01
C ASP A 136 0.20 7.72 4.88
N GLU A 137 1.53 7.67 4.98
CA GLU A 137 2.39 8.85 4.83
C GLU A 137 2.34 9.45 3.42
N ALA A 138 2.34 8.60 2.38
CA ALA A 138 2.28 9.05 1.00
C ALA A 138 0.90 9.59 0.61
N PHE A 139 -0.18 9.18 1.28
CA PHE A 139 -1.55 9.48 0.86
C PHE A 139 -1.80 10.99 0.68
N GLY A 140 -1.30 11.80 1.60
CA GLY A 140 -1.40 13.26 1.53
C GLY A 140 -0.61 13.87 0.35
N GLU A 141 0.57 13.32 0.01
CA GLU A 141 1.34 13.74 -1.16
C GLU A 141 0.65 13.34 -2.46
N LEU A 142 0.07 12.15 -2.51
CA LEU A 142 -0.70 11.65 -3.65
C LEU A 142 -1.97 12.47 -3.87
N ARG A 143 -2.63 12.90 -2.81
CA ARG A 143 -3.77 13.83 -2.89
C ARG A 143 -3.35 15.14 -3.55
N LYS A 144 -2.22 15.73 -3.14
CA LYS A 144 -1.70 16.98 -3.73
C LYS A 144 -1.43 16.82 -5.23
N LEU A 145 -0.82 15.71 -5.63
CA LEU A 145 -0.60 15.39 -7.04
C LEU A 145 -1.92 15.25 -7.79
N PHE A 146 -2.87 14.50 -7.22
CA PHE A 146 -4.15 14.22 -7.84
C PHE A 146 -5.00 15.47 -8.04
N VAL A 147 -5.00 16.44 -7.12
CA VAL A 147 -5.77 17.68 -7.27
C VAL A 147 -5.01 18.80 -7.97
N SER A 148 -3.73 18.59 -8.32
CA SER A 148 -2.92 19.61 -8.95
C SER A 148 -3.40 19.90 -10.36
N GLU A 149 -3.38 21.18 -10.75
CA GLU A 149 -3.50 21.62 -12.14
C GLU A 149 -2.17 21.53 -12.89
N ILE A 150 -1.05 21.38 -12.16
CA ILE A 150 0.29 21.27 -12.74
C ILE A 150 0.50 19.84 -13.24
N ILE A 151 0.73 19.70 -14.54
CA ILE A 151 1.05 18.40 -15.15
C ILE A 151 2.58 18.21 -15.14
N TYR A 152 3.06 17.34 -14.24
CA TYR A 152 4.47 16.97 -14.16
C TYR A 152 4.87 16.04 -15.31
N LYS A 153 5.79 16.49 -16.17
CA LYS A 153 6.38 15.70 -17.27
C LYS A 153 7.90 15.72 -17.24
N GLY A 154 8.52 14.72 -17.87
CA GLY A 154 9.97 14.64 -18.06
C GLY A 154 10.76 14.91 -16.76
N GLU A 155 11.66 15.89 -16.79
CA GLU A 155 12.54 16.23 -15.66
C GLU A 155 11.77 16.69 -14.41
N GLN A 156 10.64 17.41 -14.58
CA GLN A 156 9.83 17.83 -13.44
C GLN A 156 9.20 16.63 -12.71
N ALA A 157 8.71 15.64 -13.48
CA ALA A 157 8.19 14.41 -12.91
C ALA A 157 9.31 13.61 -12.23
N PHE A 158 10.50 13.56 -12.83
CA PHE A 158 11.66 12.88 -12.24
C PHE A 158 12.08 13.49 -10.90
N GLN A 159 12.19 14.82 -10.81
CA GLN A 159 12.50 15.47 -9.54
C GLN A 159 11.38 15.25 -8.52
N LYS A 160 10.12 15.25 -8.96
CA LYS A 160 8.99 14.96 -8.06
C LYS A 160 9.04 13.55 -7.49
N ASP A 161 9.35 12.56 -8.33
CA ASP A 161 9.57 11.18 -7.89
C ASP A 161 10.71 11.11 -6.86
N LYS A 162 11.84 11.79 -7.12
CA LYS A 162 12.99 11.83 -6.20
C LYS A 162 12.66 12.45 -4.84
N GLU A 163 11.88 13.53 -4.82
CA GLU A 163 11.42 14.14 -3.57
C GLU A 163 10.63 13.14 -2.72
N ILE A 164 9.67 12.44 -3.32
CA ILE A 164 8.83 11.46 -2.64
C ILE A 164 9.68 10.27 -2.19
N LEU A 165 10.55 9.73 -3.06
CA LEU A 165 11.48 8.65 -2.72
C LEU A 165 12.40 9.03 -1.56
N ARG A 166 12.85 10.28 -1.49
CA ARG A 166 13.69 10.73 -0.37
C ARG A 166 12.91 10.75 0.94
N LYS A 167 11.66 11.23 0.94
CA LYS A 167 10.79 11.15 2.12
C LYS A 167 10.55 9.69 2.53
N GLU A 168 10.22 8.84 1.58
CA GLU A 168 9.97 7.42 1.82
C GLU A 168 11.17 6.75 2.48
N GLN A 169 12.35 6.85 1.86
CA GLN A 169 13.52 6.08 2.28
C GLN A 169 14.17 6.60 3.56
N PHE A 170 14.10 7.90 3.84
CA PHE A 170 14.80 8.52 4.98
C PHE A 170 13.89 8.87 6.16
N ILE A 171 12.57 8.92 5.95
CA ILE A 171 11.61 9.35 6.97
C ILE A 171 10.59 8.22 7.22
N TRP A 172 9.83 7.83 6.20
CA TRP A 172 8.66 6.97 6.41
C TRP A 172 8.99 5.53 6.81
N ILE A 173 10.05 4.94 6.23
CA ILE A 173 10.39 3.53 6.46
C ILE A 173 11.70 3.29 7.20
N ASP A 174 12.45 4.35 7.49
CA ASP A 174 13.80 4.19 8.01
C ASP A 174 13.79 3.56 9.42
N ASP A 175 12.87 4.02 10.27
CA ASP A 175 12.69 3.47 11.62
C ASP A 175 12.21 2.01 11.59
N ILE A 176 11.42 1.62 10.58
CA ILE A 176 10.99 0.22 10.39
C ILE A 176 12.19 -0.69 10.16
N TYR A 177 13.18 -0.26 9.37
CA TYR A 177 14.40 -1.04 9.15
C TYR A 177 15.33 -1.04 10.36
N LYS A 178 15.42 0.06 11.09
CA LYS A 178 16.29 0.20 12.28
C LYS A 178 15.79 -0.61 13.49
N THR A 179 14.48 -0.76 13.63
CA THR A 179 13.85 -1.47 14.76
C THR A 179 13.67 -2.98 14.50
N MET A 180 13.96 -3.44 13.28
CA MET A 180 13.80 -4.84 12.89
C MET A 180 14.93 -5.72 13.43
N ASP A 181 14.58 -6.93 13.90
CA ASP A 181 15.58 -7.89 14.33
C ASP A 181 16.45 -8.38 13.16
N ASP A 182 17.71 -8.73 13.45
CA ASP A 182 18.70 -9.14 12.44
C ASP A 182 18.24 -10.30 11.56
N LYS A 183 17.47 -11.24 12.12
CA LYS A 183 16.99 -12.42 11.38
C LYS A 183 15.91 -12.02 10.38
N SER A 184 15.00 -11.13 10.77
CA SER A 184 14.00 -10.57 9.88
C SER A 184 14.63 -9.71 8.79
N LEU A 185 15.58 -8.84 9.14
CA LEU A 185 16.31 -7.99 8.19
C LEU A 185 17.10 -8.83 7.18
N LYS A 186 17.79 -9.89 7.63
CA LYS A 186 18.51 -10.83 6.76
C LYS A 186 17.57 -11.54 5.79
N THR A 187 16.38 -11.94 6.25
CA THR A 187 15.39 -12.61 5.40
C THR A 187 14.84 -11.65 4.34
N LEU A 188 14.48 -10.42 4.71
CA LEU A 188 14.08 -9.40 3.72
C LEU A 188 15.20 -9.10 2.73
N SER A 189 16.46 -9.04 3.18
CA SER A 189 17.62 -8.86 2.31
C SER A 189 17.75 -9.98 1.28
N HIS A 190 17.53 -11.23 1.68
CA HIS A 190 17.51 -12.36 0.76
C HIS A 190 16.37 -12.28 -0.26
N ILE A 191 15.19 -11.82 0.16
CA ILE A 191 14.04 -11.61 -0.73
C ILE A 191 14.38 -10.52 -1.76
N ALA A 192 14.84 -9.35 -1.32
CA ALA A 192 15.19 -8.22 -2.19
C ALA A 192 16.32 -8.56 -3.18
N LYS A 193 17.28 -9.38 -2.74
CA LYS A 193 18.37 -9.93 -3.57
C LYS A 193 17.92 -11.07 -4.50
N GLY A 194 16.69 -11.55 -4.39
CA GLY A 194 16.19 -12.70 -5.14
C GLY A 194 17.01 -13.98 -4.91
N LYS A 195 17.51 -14.21 -3.69
CA LYS A 195 18.33 -15.38 -3.35
C LYS A 195 17.50 -16.65 -3.24
N GLY A 196 17.99 -17.75 -3.80
CA GLY A 196 17.33 -19.07 -3.73
C GLY A 196 15.92 -19.03 -4.31
N LEU A 197 14.95 -19.57 -3.56
CA LEU A 197 13.54 -19.64 -3.96
C LEU A 197 12.89 -18.25 -4.16
N TYR A 198 13.44 -17.19 -3.55
CA TYR A 198 12.94 -15.82 -3.73
C TYR A 198 13.24 -15.22 -5.11
N GLY A 199 14.08 -15.88 -5.91
CA GLY A 199 14.38 -15.45 -7.27
C GLY A 199 13.15 -15.41 -8.19
N LEU A 200 12.07 -16.12 -7.84
CA LEU A 200 10.78 -16.07 -8.54
C LEU A 200 9.95 -14.82 -8.20
N MET A 201 10.22 -14.19 -7.05
CA MET A 201 9.48 -13.00 -6.60
C MET A 201 10.05 -11.72 -7.22
N VAL A 202 11.39 -11.63 -7.35
CA VAL A 202 12.10 -10.44 -7.82
C VAL A 202 12.81 -10.70 -9.15
N PRO A 203 12.43 -10.00 -10.24
CA PRO A 203 13.12 -10.09 -11.55
C PRO A 203 14.61 -9.82 -11.43
N LYS A 204 15.44 -10.53 -12.22
CA LYS A 204 16.91 -10.42 -12.14
C LYS A 204 17.43 -9.00 -12.35
N SER A 205 16.81 -8.24 -13.25
CA SER A 205 17.20 -6.88 -13.62
C SER A 205 17.04 -5.85 -12.50
N ILE A 206 16.28 -6.17 -11.45
CA ILE A 206 15.98 -5.25 -10.34
C ILE A 206 16.26 -5.89 -8.98
N ARG A 207 17.25 -6.78 -8.89
CA ARG A 207 17.63 -7.31 -7.58
C ARG A 207 18.42 -6.25 -6.83
N PHE A 208 18.07 -6.02 -5.58
CA PHE A 208 18.80 -5.12 -4.71
C PHE A 208 20.13 -5.77 -4.32
N HIS A 209 21.25 -5.04 -4.32
CA HIS A 209 22.58 -5.63 -4.05
C HIS A 209 23.20 -5.18 -2.72
N ASP A 210 22.81 -4.01 -2.22
CA ASP A 210 23.43 -3.35 -1.07
C ASP A 210 22.85 -3.78 0.30
N ARG A 211 23.02 -2.93 1.31
CA ARG A 211 22.52 -3.15 2.68
C ARG A 211 21.14 -2.52 2.82
N LEU A 212 20.13 -3.33 3.15
CA LEU A 212 18.75 -2.83 3.30
C LEU A 212 18.60 -1.84 4.45
N SER A 213 19.46 -1.89 5.47
CA SER A 213 19.42 -0.94 6.59
C SER A 213 19.95 0.45 6.22
N ASP A 214 20.64 0.60 5.09
CA ASP A 214 21.18 1.89 4.66
C ASP A 214 20.17 2.64 3.77
N ALA A 215 19.64 3.76 4.28
CA ALA A 215 18.66 4.59 3.58
C ALA A 215 19.19 5.11 2.23
N GLN A 216 20.48 5.47 2.16
CA GLN A 216 21.07 6.00 0.93
C GLN A 216 21.15 4.91 -0.15
N SER A 217 21.57 3.69 0.21
CA SER A 217 21.55 2.54 -0.70
C SER A 217 20.14 2.25 -1.22
N ARG A 218 19.12 2.26 -0.34
CA ARG A 218 17.73 2.04 -0.78
C ARG A 218 17.24 3.14 -1.73
N TYR A 219 17.57 4.40 -1.45
CA TYR A 219 17.24 5.55 -2.29
C TYR A 219 17.89 5.46 -3.67
N ASN A 220 19.20 5.19 -3.74
CA ASN A 220 19.91 5.04 -5.00
C ASN A 220 19.30 3.92 -5.84
N TYR A 221 19.07 2.75 -5.24
CA TYR A 221 18.39 1.65 -5.91
C TYR A 221 16.99 2.05 -6.43
N ALA A 222 16.20 2.77 -5.62
CA ALA A 222 14.86 3.17 -6.01
C ALA A 222 14.90 4.12 -7.23
N VAL A 223 15.81 5.09 -7.24
CA VAL A 223 15.95 6.09 -8.31
C VAL A 223 16.57 5.50 -9.57
N GLU A 224 17.66 4.74 -9.44
CA GLU A 224 18.51 4.34 -10.57
C GLU A 224 18.09 2.99 -11.17
N THR A 225 17.43 2.13 -10.39
CA THR A 225 17.07 0.77 -10.84
C THR A 225 15.56 0.60 -10.92
N LEU A 226 14.85 0.82 -9.81
CA LEU A 226 13.43 0.47 -9.75
C LEU A 226 12.56 1.44 -10.54
N ARG A 227 12.83 2.74 -10.44
CA ARG A 227 12.11 3.78 -11.18
C ARG A 227 12.14 3.56 -12.70
N PRO A 228 13.30 3.48 -13.38
CA PRO A 228 13.32 3.27 -14.82
C PRO A 228 12.66 1.94 -15.22
N TYR A 229 12.88 0.87 -14.46
CA TYR A 229 12.22 -0.41 -14.73
C TYR A 229 10.69 -0.31 -14.66
N CYS A 230 10.13 0.35 -13.65
CA CYS A 230 8.69 0.52 -13.50
C CYS A 230 8.11 1.49 -14.51
N PHE A 231 8.82 2.58 -14.82
CA PHE A 231 8.41 3.56 -15.80
C PHE A 231 8.25 2.91 -17.18
N GLU A 232 9.27 2.19 -17.67
CA GLU A 232 9.19 1.49 -18.96
C GLU A 232 8.15 0.35 -18.97
N ARG A 233 7.98 -0.34 -17.85
CA ARG A 233 7.05 -1.48 -17.77
C ARG A 233 5.57 -1.07 -17.81
N TYR A 234 5.23 0.10 -17.28
CA TYR A 234 3.85 0.51 -17.07
C TYR A 234 3.42 1.71 -17.90
N LYS A 235 4.34 2.35 -18.63
CA LYS A 235 3.99 3.35 -19.66
C LYS A 235 3.00 2.71 -20.64
N ILE A 236 1.78 3.26 -20.69
CA ILE A 236 0.70 2.83 -21.59
C ILE A 236 0.82 3.59 -22.91
#